data_AF-A0A8T5QND2-F1
#
_entry.id   AF-A0A8T5QND2-F1
#
_cell.length_a   1.000
_cell.length_b   1.000
_cell.length_c   1.000
_cell.angle_alpha   90.00
_cell.angle_beta   90.00
_cell.angle_gamma   90.00
#
_symmetry.space_group_name_H-M   'P 1'
#
loop_
_entity.id
_entity.type
_entity.pdbx_description
1 polymer ?
#
loop_
_entity_poly.entity_id
_entity_poly.type
_entity_poly.pdbx_seq_one_letter_code
_entity_poly.pdbx_strand_id
1 'polypeptide(L)'
;NYKLYFGGVLGNYYLILYFPEVFGYELFEMSLTSPDSYSTDYEFFSGRKTYSENCEGGYYTVRLAITEHMKKINKQGTAIAFRFITPQYNAPLGVWVTKEATRKSLSQRPYEFNSKQELLNQARLITKNEFSFDLDNLLVKSVLLKNLSVQRKLFEF
;
A
#
# COMPACT_ATOMS: atom_id res chain seq x y z
N ASN A 1 13.08 10.76 1.70
CA ASN A 1 11.75 11.41 1.62
C ASN A 1 10.68 10.35 1.59
N TYR A 2 9.62 10.57 2.35
CA TYR A 2 8.43 9.73 2.35
C TYR A 2 7.55 10.12 1.16
N LYS A 3 6.87 9.15 0.55
CA LYS A 3 5.99 9.42 -0.59
C LYS A 3 4.64 8.74 -0.45
N LEU A 4 3.60 9.39 -0.95
CA LEU A 4 2.26 8.82 -1.05
C LEU A 4 1.79 8.89 -2.49
N TYR A 5 1.31 7.77 -3.00
CA TYR A 5 0.64 7.68 -4.28
C TYR A 5 -0.82 7.32 -4.05
N PHE A 6 -1.71 7.97 -4.79
CA PHE A 6 -3.13 7.68 -4.75
C PHE A 6 -3.70 7.68 -6.16
N GLY A 7 -4.60 6.75 -6.44
CA GLY A 7 -5.27 6.66 -7.73
C GLY A 7 -6.01 5.34 -7.86
N GLY A 8 -6.59 5.10 -9.03
CA GLY A 8 -7.32 3.87 -9.30
C GLY A 8 -7.97 3.84 -10.67
N VAL A 9 -8.56 2.69 -10.98
CA VAL A 9 -9.35 2.48 -12.19
C VAL A 9 -10.42 1.42 -11.93
N LEU A 10 -11.58 1.55 -12.57
CA LEU A 10 -12.68 0.58 -12.49
C LEU A 10 -13.03 0.19 -11.05
N GLY A 11 -13.20 1.18 -10.16
CA GLY A 11 -13.61 0.92 -8.78
C GLY A 11 -12.55 0.26 -7.89
N ASN A 12 -11.31 0.14 -8.36
CA ASN A 12 -10.16 -0.34 -7.58
C ASN A 12 -9.19 0.82 -7.37
N TYR A 13 -9.14 1.31 -6.14
CA TYR A 13 -8.29 2.41 -5.75
C TYR A 13 -7.16 1.93 -4.85
N TYR A 14 -5.98 2.49 -5.07
CA TYR A 14 -4.77 2.16 -4.33
C TYR A 14 -4.21 3.42 -3.69
N LEU A 15 -4.03 3.35 -2.38
CA LEU A 15 -3.24 4.28 -1.59
C LEU A 15 -1.93 3.58 -1.23
N ILE A 16 -0.81 4.07 -1.76
CA ILE A 16 0.49 3.44 -1.59
C ILE A 16 1.39 4.39 -0.81
N LEU A 17 1.76 3.96 0.39
CA LEU A 17 2.68 4.65 1.27
C LEU A 17 4.09 4.10 1.04
N TYR A 18 5.04 5.00 0.82
CA TYR A 18 6.43 4.67 0.58
C TYR A 18 7.32 5.27 1.67
N PHE A 19 8.14 4.40 2.28
CA PHE A 19 9.09 4.75 3.33
C PHE A 19 10.52 4.53 2.82
N PRO A 20 11.43 5.50 3.02
CA PRO A 20 12.81 5.40 2.54
C PRO A 20 13.68 4.50 3.44
N GLU A 21 13.30 3.22 3.54
CA GLU A 21 13.91 2.22 4.43
C GLU A 21 14.28 0.94 3.66
N VAL A 22 14.66 -0.14 4.37
CA VAL A 22 14.94 -1.44 3.74
C VAL A 22 13.67 -1.96 3.05
N PHE A 23 13.83 -2.72 1.96
CA PHE A 23 12.70 -3.28 1.25
C PHE A 23 11.78 -4.09 2.17
N GLY A 24 10.49 -3.80 2.05
CA GLY A 24 9.40 -4.52 2.68
C GLY A 24 8.12 -4.17 1.95
N TYR A 25 7.17 -5.09 1.90
CA TYR A 25 5.94 -4.90 1.16
C TYR A 25 4.75 -5.47 1.94
N GLU A 26 3.71 -4.66 2.11
CA GLU A 26 2.46 -5.06 2.75
C GLU A 26 1.29 -4.58 1.91
N LEU A 27 0.28 -5.45 1.76
CA LEU A 27 -0.95 -5.17 1.05
C LEU A 27 -2.13 -5.41 1.97
N PHE A 28 -2.97 -4.39 2.09
CA PHE A 28 -4.30 -4.49 2.64
C PHE A 28 -5.32 -4.47 1.51
N GLU A 29 -6.25 -5.42 1.52
CA GLU A 29 -7.38 -5.45 0.60
C GLU A 29 -8.67 -5.36 1.39
N MET A 30 -9.53 -4.40 1.03
CA MET A 30 -10.83 -4.21 1.68
C MET A 30 -11.91 -3.82 0.68
N SER A 31 -13.14 -4.24 0.98
CA SER A 31 -14.32 -3.74 0.28
C SER A 31 -14.96 -2.60 1.06
N LEU A 32 -15.27 -1.49 0.40
CA LEU A 32 -15.99 -0.38 1.03
C LEU A 32 -17.44 -0.73 1.39
N THR A 33 -17.99 -1.82 0.84
CA THR A 33 -19.30 -2.36 1.26
C THR A 33 -19.23 -3.06 2.62
N SER A 34 -18.04 -3.45 3.07
CA SER A 34 -17.82 -4.21 4.29
C SER A 34 -16.52 -3.73 4.95
N PRO A 35 -16.49 -2.48 5.47
CA PRO A 35 -15.27 -1.82 5.93
C PRO A 35 -14.56 -2.53 7.09
N ASP A 36 -15.27 -3.36 7.85
CA ASP A 36 -14.70 -4.15 8.94
C ASP A 36 -14.01 -5.45 8.46
N SER A 37 -14.18 -5.83 7.19
CA SER A 37 -13.58 -7.03 6.60
C SER A 37 -12.42 -6.64 5.68
N TYR A 38 -11.21 -7.03 6.08
CA TYR A 38 -10.01 -6.85 5.28
C TYR A 38 -9.12 -8.09 5.32
N SER A 39 -8.40 -8.29 4.22
CA SER A 39 -7.32 -9.26 4.09
C SER A 39 -5.98 -8.52 4.08
N THR A 40 -4.96 -9.09 4.70
CA THR A 40 -3.62 -8.52 4.65
C THR A 40 -2.54 -9.59 4.50
N ASP A 41 -1.54 -9.27 3.69
CA ASP A 41 -0.35 -10.06 3.49
C ASP A 41 0.88 -9.14 3.46
N TYR A 42 2.00 -9.62 3.99
CA TYR A 42 3.24 -8.83 4.09
C TYR A 42 4.50 -9.68 3.90
N GLU A 43 5.57 -9.04 3.48
CA GLU A 43 6.93 -9.58 3.41
C GLU A 43 7.96 -8.54 3.86
N PHE A 44 9.04 -9.04 4.45
CA PHE A 44 10.24 -8.25 4.76
C PHE A 44 11.30 -8.44 3.67
N PHE A 45 12.48 -7.84 3.85
CA PHE A 45 13.61 -7.94 2.93
C PHE A 45 14.00 -9.38 2.56
N SER A 46 13.93 -10.30 3.53
CA SER A 46 14.23 -11.72 3.34
C SER A 46 13.19 -12.46 2.47
N GLY A 47 12.15 -11.76 2.03
CA GLY A 47 11.04 -12.32 1.25
C GLY A 47 10.12 -13.20 2.08
N ARG A 48 9.13 -13.78 1.41
CA ARG A 48 8.24 -14.81 1.97
C ARG A 48 8.73 -16.22 1.61
N LYS A 49 8.64 -17.13 2.58
CA LYS A 49 8.84 -18.58 2.37
C LYS A 49 7.52 -19.33 2.13
N THR A 50 6.38 -18.71 2.45
CA THR A 50 5.03 -19.26 2.30
C THR A 50 4.22 -18.45 1.30
N TYR A 51 3.31 -19.11 0.57
CA TYR A 51 2.46 -18.47 -0.43
C TYR A 51 1.49 -17.47 0.23
N SER A 52 1.01 -16.47 -0.52
CA SER A 52 -0.04 -15.57 -0.06
C SER A 52 -1.38 -16.31 0.04
N GLU A 53 -1.81 -16.58 1.27
CA GLU A 53 -3.03 -17.34 1.55
C GLU A 53 -4.30 -16.47 1.49
N ASN A 54 -4.19 -15.14 1.63
CA ASN A 54 -5.35 -14.25 1.80
C ASN A 54 -5.61 -13.29 0.63
N CYS A 55 -4.57 -12.86 -0.10
CA CYS A 55 -4.66 -11.85 -1.18
C CYS A 55 -4.32 -12.40 -2.59
N GLU A 56 -4.10 -13.73 -2.70
CA GLU A 56 -3.84 -14.52 -3.91
C GLU A 56 -3.06 -13.78 -5.03
N GLY A 57 -3.54 -13.80 -6.28
CA GLY A 57 -2.87 -13.20 -7.44
C GLY A 57 -2.81 -11.66 -7.41
N GLY A 58 -3.69 -11.02 -6.64
CA GLY A 58 -3.68 -9.57 -6.43
C GLY A 58 -2.39 -9.12 -5.74
N TYR A 59 -1.97 -9.83 -4.69
CA TYR A 59 -0.74 -9.55 -3.94
C TYR A 59 0.49 -9.46 -4.83
N TYR A 60 0.76 -10.52 -5.62
CA TYR A 60 1.98 -10.58 -6.43
C TYR A 60 1.99 -9.56 -7.56
N THR A 61 0.83 -9.18 -8.10
CA THR A 61 0.78 -8.18 -9.18
C THR A 61 0.96 -6.76 -8.70
N VAL A 62 0.38 -6.42 -7.54
CA VAL A 62 0.60 -5.13 -6.89
C VAL A 62 2.07 -5.02 -6.46
N ARG A 63 2.65 -6.08 -5.86
CA ARG A 63 4.07 -6.18 -5.54
C ARG A 63 4.96 -5.95 -6.77
N LEU A 64 4.66 -6.60 -7.88
CA LEU A 64 5.42 -6.45 -9.12
C LEU A 64 5.35 -5.00 -9.63
N ALA A 65 4.16 -4.40 -9.66
CA ALA A 65 4.00 -3.01 -10.10
C ALA A 65 4.76 -2.01 -9.21
N ILE A 66 4.74 -2.21 -7.89
CA ILE A 66 5.49 -1.37 -6.94
C ILE A 66 6.99 -1.52 -7.12
N THR A 67 7.49 -2.75 -7.24
CA THR A 67 8.92 -3.01 -7.44
C THR A 67 9.44 -2.54 -8.79
N GLU A 68 8.65 -2.68 -9.87
CA GLU A 68 8.93 -2.08 -11.17
C GLU A 68 9.06 -0.56 -11.07
N HIS A 69 8.16 0.10 -10.34
CA HIS A 69 8.21 1.54 -10.12
C HIS A 69 9.44 1.97 -9.31
N MET A 70 9.72 1.28 -8.19
CA MET A 70 10.92 1.49 -7.38
C MET A 70 12.20 1.40 -8.22
N LYS A 71 12.30 0.37 -9.06
CA LYS A 71 13.40 0.19 -10.02
C LYS A 71 13.47 1.36 -11.00
N LYS A 72 12.35 1.79 -11.58
CA LYS A 72 12.28 2.92 -12.53
C LYS A 72 12.79 4.23 -11.91
N ILE A 73 12.48 4.48 -10.64
CA ILE A 73 12.93 5.70 -9.94
C ILE A 73 14.30 5.54 -9.27
N ASN A 74 14.97 4.39 -9.44
CA ASN A 74 16.24 4.05 -8.79
C ASN A 74 16.22 4.25 -7.26
N LYS A 75 15.15 3.78 -6.60
CA LYS A 75 15.01 3.83 -5.14
C LYS A 75 14.58 2.48 -4.59
N GLN A 76 14.99 2.20 -3.37
CA GLN A 76 14.51 1.07 -2.56
C GLN A 76 13.81 1.62 -1.31
N GLY A 77 12.75 0.95 -0.88
CA GLY A 77 11.94 1.39 0.24
C GLY A 77 11.00 0.30 0.75
N THR A 78 10.42 0.54 1.91
CA THR A 78 9.25 -0.18 2.36
C THR A 78 8.00 0.42 1.71
N ALA A 79 7.11 -0.41 1.18
CA ALA A 79 5.82 0.02 0.61
C ALA A 79 4.65 -0.65 1.31
N ILE A 80 3.65 0.15 1.67
CA ILE A 80 2.40 -0.32 2.25
C ILE A 80 1.27 0.14 1.33
N ALA A 81 0.59 -0.81 0.71
CA ALA A 81 -0.49 -0.56 -0.23
C ALA A 81 -1.84 -0.87 0.43
N PHE A 82 -2.79 0.05 0.33
CA PHE A 82 -4.17 -0.15 0.70
C PHE A 82 -5.01 -0.15 -0.58
N ARG A 83 -5.65 -1.27 -0.86
CA ARG A 83 -6.60 -1.44 -1.95
C ARG A 83 -8.02 -1.26 -1.42
N PHE A 84 -8.71 -0.27 -1.95
CA PHE A 84 -10.13 0.00 -1.68
C PHE A 84 -10.95 -0.46 -2.89
N ILE A 85 -11.79 -1.46 -2.67
CA ILE A 85 -12.73 -1.98 -3.67
C ILE A 85 -14.07 -1.28 -3.45
N THR A 86 -14.45 -0.43 -4.40
CA THR A 86 -15.70 0.33 -4.34
C THR A 86 -16.89 -0.51 -4.82
N PRO A 87 -18.12 -0.22 -4.38
CA PRO A 87 -19.32 -0.94 -4.83
C PRO A 87 -19.55 -0.89 -6.35
N GLN A 88 -18.94 0.06 -7.06
CA GLN A 88 -19.02 0.20 -8.52
C GLN A 88 -18.23 -0.90 -9.26
N TYR A 89 -17.41 -1.71 -8.56
CA TYR A 89 -16.68 -2.83 -9.16
C TYR A 89 -17.61 -4.03 -9.35
N ASN A 90 -18.41 -3.99 -10.41
CA ASN A 90 -19.47 -4.96 -10.67
C ASN A 90 -19.02 -6.22 -11.45
N ALA A 91 -17.76 -6.31 -11.86
CA ALA A 91 -17.26 -7.46 -12.63
C ALA A 91 -15.84 -7.86 -12.16
N PRO A 92 -15.60 -9.13 -11.80
CA PRO A 92 -14.26 -9.61 -11.47
C PRO A 92 -13.43 -9.75 -12.75
N LEU A 93 -12.78 -8.66 -13.15
CA LEU A 93 -11.89 -8.58 -14.32
C LEU A 93 -10.51 -9.21 -14.06
N GLY A 94 -10.40 -10.01 -13.00
CA GLY A 94 -9.20 -10.73 -12.61
C GLY A 94 -8.02 -9.83 -12.22
N VAL A 95 -6.84 -10.43 -12.31
CA VAL A 95 -5.56 -9.89 -11.83
C VAL A 95 -5.01 -8.77 -12.73
N TRP A 96 -5.55 -8.61 -13.94
CA TRP A 96 -5.16 -7.51 -14.82
C TRP A 96 -5.54 -6.15 -14.23
N VAL A 97 -6.73 -6.02 -13.64
CA VAL A 97 -7.20 -4.75 -13.07
C VAL A 97 -6.37 -4.32 -11.86
N THR A 98 -5.95 -5.25 -11.00
CA THR A 98 -5.10 -4.93 -9.85
C THR A 98 -3.76 -4.34 -10.31
N LYS A 99 -3.16 -4.93 -11.34
CA LYS A 99 -1.90 -4.47 -11.92
C LYS A 99 -2.03 -3.09 -12.56
N GLU A 100 -3.06 -2.89 -13.39
CA GLU A 100 -3.29 -1.62 -14.09
C GLU A 100 -3.67 -0.49 -13.15
N ALA A 101 -4.56 -0.75 -12.19
CA ALA A 101 -4.93 0.22 -11.16
C ALA A 101 -3.69 0.67 -10.37
N THR A 102 -2.85 -0.28 -9.93
CA THR A 102 -1.62 0.01 -9.18
C THR A 102 -0.65 0.85 -10.02
N ARG A 103 -0.40 0.46 -11.28
CA ARG A 103 0.48 1.22 -12.18
C ARG A 103 -0.04 2.63 -12.43
N LYS A 104 -1.35 2.77 -12.62
CA LYS A 104 -1.98 4.08 -12.79
C LYS A 104 -1.78 4.95 -11.56
N SER A 105 -1.98 4.41 -10.35
CA SER A 105 -1.70 5.14 -9.09
C SER A 105 -0.24 5.56 -8.97
N LEU A 106 0.71 4.68 -9.29
CA LEU A 106 2.15 4.95 -9.22
C LEU A 106 2.64 5.92 -10.32
N SER A 107 1.90 6.02 -11.44
CA SER A 107 2.20 6.99 -12.52
C SER A 107 1.82 8.43 -12.17
N GLN A 108 0.94 8.63 -11.18
CA GLN A 108 0.58 9.96 -10.71
C GLN A 108 1.74 10.63 -9.98
N ARG A 109 1.71 11.97 -9.92
CA ARG A 109 2.69 12.72 -9.13
C ARG A 109 2.49 12.38 -7.65
N PRO A 110 3.53 11.89 -6.95
CA PRO A 110 3.40 11.58 -5.53
C PRO A 110 3.27 12.86 -4.71
N TYR A 111 2.60 12.74 -3.57
CA TYR A 111 2.80 13.65 -2.46
C TYR A 111 4.10 13.29 -1.76
N GLU A 112 4.94 14.27 -1.44
CA GLU A 112 6.24 14.06 -0.79
C GLU A 112 6.26 14.71 0.58
N PHE A 113 6.87 14.02 1.54
CA PHE A 113 6.92 14.44 2.94
C PHE A 113 8.30 14.28 3.55
N ASN A 114 8.56 15.08 4.57
CA ASN A 114 9.79 15.04 5.34
C ASN A 114 9.67 14.17 6.60
N SER A 115 8.44 13.90 7.06
CA SER A 115 8.19 13.03 8.20
C SER A 115 7.19 11.90 7.93
N LYS A 116 7.33 10.81 8.69
CA LYS A 116 6.35 9.71 8.74
C LYS A 116 4.96 10.20 9.17
N GLN A 117 4.89 11.16 10.10
CA GLN A 117 3.63 11.67 10.63
C GLN A 117 2.84 12.45 9.57
N GLU A 118 3.52 13.31 8.80
CA GLU A 118 2.91 14.03 7.68
C GLU A 118 2.31 13.08 6.64
N LEU A 119 3.07 12.04 6.27
CA LEU A 119 2.62 10.98 5.36
C LEU A 119 1.33 10.32 5.85
N LEU A 120 1.30 9.88 7.10
CA LEU A 120 0.15 9.20 7.69
C LEU A 120 -1.07 10.12 7.83
N ASN A 121 -0.85 11.40 8.17
CA ASN A 121 -1.94 12.38 8.25
C ASN A 121 -2.57 12.62 6.88
N GLN A 122 -1.76 12.73 5.82
CA GLN A 122 -2.30 12.87 4.46
C GLN A 122 -3.02 11.61 3.99
N ALA A 123 -2.51 10.42 4.35
CA ALA A 123 -3.21 9.17 4.08
C ALA A 123 -4.62 9.15 4.68
N ARG A 124 -4.77 9.55 5.95
CA ARG A 124 -6.08 9.67 6.62
C ARG A 124 -7.01 10.67 5.94
N LEU A 125 -6.48 11.83 5.56
CA LEU A 125 -7.27 12.87 4.89
C LEU A 125 -7.82 12.37 3.55
N ILE A 126 -7.00 11.70 2.75
CA ILE A 126 -7.41 11.15 1.46
C ILE A 126 -8.51 10.09 1.65
N THR A 127 -8.32 9.11 2.53
CA THR A 127 -9.31 8.04 2.71
C THR A 127 -10.63 8.56 3.28
N LYS A 128 -10.56 9.55 4.18
CA LYS A 128 -11.76 10.19 4.74
C LYS A 128 -12.52 10.99 3.68
N ASN A 129 -11.82 11.75 2.84
CA ASN A 129 -12.46 12.59 1.82
C ASN A 129 -13.01 11.76 0.65
N GLU A 130 -12.27 10.77 0.18
CA GLU A 130 -12.63 9.98 -1.00
C GLU A 130 -13.63 8.86 -0.68
N PHE A 131 -13.53 8.27 0.51
CA PHE A 131 -14.29 7.06 0.86
C PHE A 131 -15.08 7.16 2.17
N SER A 132 -14.99 8.27 2.90
CA SER A 132 -15.52 8.37 4.28
C SER A 132 -15.01 7.25 5.19
N PHE A 133 -13.79 6.75 4.93
CA PHE A 133 -13.21 5.60 5.59
C PHE A 133 -12.10 6.01 6.58
N ASP A 134 -12.17 5.45 7.79
CA ASP A 134 -11.15 5.63 8.82
C ASP A 134 -10.00 4.62 8.66
N LEU A 135 -8.82 5.13 8.32
CA LEU A 135 -7.64 4.31 8.07
C LEU A 135 -6.95 3.83 9.35
N ASP A 136 -7.25 4.41 10.52
CA ASP A 136 -6.48 4.16 11.75
C ASP A 136 -6.49 2.70 12.18
N ASN A 137 -7.63 2.01 12.03
CA ASN A 137 -7.76 0.59 12.31
C ASN A 137 -6.75 -0.26 11.54
N LEU A 138 -6.47 0.10 10.27
CA LEU A 138 -5.52 -0.62 9.43
C LEU A 138 -4.08 -0.23 9.72
N LEU A 139 -3.82 1.05 10.00
CA LEU A 139 -2.48 1.52 10.37
C LEU A 139 -1.99 0.82 11.64
N VAL A 140 -2.85 0.63 12.64
CA VAL A 140 -2.52 -0.09 13.89
C VAL A 140 -2.29 -1.58 13.64
N LYS A 141 -2.88 -2.16 12.61
CA LYS A 141 -2.73 -3.58 12.27
C LYS A 141 -1.48 -3.88 11.45
N SER A 142 -0.98 -2.89 10.70
CA SER A 142 0.23 -3.03 9.87
C SER A 142 1.43 -3.55 10.63
N VAL A 143 1.99 -4.63 10.10
CA VAL A 143 3.21 -5.25 10.63
C VAL A 143 4.43 -4.41 10.24
N LEU A 144 4.46 -3.87 9.02
CA LEU A 144 5.58 -3.05 8.57
C LEU A 144 5.64 -1.71 9.32
N LEU A 145 4.51 -1.05 9.59
CA LEU A 145 4.50 0.19 10.39
C LEU A 145 5.01 -0.02 11.83
N LYS A 146 4.68 -1.17 12.44
CA LYS A 146 5.21 -1.54 13.75
C LYS A 146 6.71 -1.73 13.69
N ASN A 147 7.21 -2.48 12.70
CA ASN A 147 8.64 -2.70 12.51
C ASN A 147 9.40 -1.38 12.31
N LEU A 148 8.89 -0.50 11.44
CA LEU A 148 9.40 0.86 11.18
C LEU A 148 9.40 1.78 12.41
N SER A 149 8.70 1.41 13.49
CA SER A 149 8.66 2.16 14.74
C SER A 149 9.57 1.55 15.82
N VAL A 150 9.95 0.28 15.68
CA VAL A 150 10.84 -0.45 16.60
C VAL A 150 12.29 -0.42 16.13
N GLN A 151 12.53 -0.36 14.82
CA GLN A 151 13.88 -0.35 14.25
C GLN A 151 14.61 0.97 14.56
N ARG A 152 15.47 0.95 15.59
CA ARG A 152 16.46 2.01 15.84
C ARG A 152 17.51 1.98 14.74
N LYS A 153 17.88 3.15 14.20
CA LYS A 153 18.87 3.23 13.13
C LYS A 153 20.25 2.99 13.72
N LEU A 154 21.10 2.22 13.01
CA LEU A 154 22.50 1.96 13.42
C LEU A 154 23.33 3.25 13.62
N PHE A 155 22.86 4.40 13.11
CA PHE A 155 23.49 5.72 13.28
C PHE A 155 23.10 6.44 14.58
N GLU A 156 22.36 5.79 15.50
CA GLU A 156 22.02 6.33 16.82
C GLU A 156 23.05 5.93 17.92
N PHE A 157 24.25 5.48 17.52
CA PHE A 157 25.37 5.16 18.41
C PHE A 157 26.60 6.00 18.09
#